data_AF-A0A9X1RVA9-F1
#
_entry.id   AF-A0A9X1RVA9-F1
#
_cell.length_a   1.000
_cell.length_b   1.000
_cell.length_c   1.000
_cell.angle_alpha   90.00
_cell.angle_beta   90.00
_cell.angle_gamma   90.00
#
_symmetry.space_group_name_H-M   'P 1'
#
loop_
_entity.id
_entity.type
_entity.pdbx_description
1 polymer ?
#
loop_
_entity_poly.entity_id
_entity_poly.type
_entity_poly.pdbx_seq_one_letter_code
_entity_poly.pdbx_strand_id
1 'polypeptide(L)'
;MTASEISVKTLISGAGAPSHEELVWLWADWCHIEKDVRRLQVRIAKATQEGRWGKVKALQRLLTRSYCSKMLAVKRVTENRGKRTPGIDGKIWSTPAAKSKGALTLKHRGYQPQPLRRIYIPKSNGKKRPLGIPTMRDRAMQSLWKLALEPVAETRADPNSYGFRPERSTADAIAHCFNALAKRTSATWVLEGDIRGCFDNISHDWLLRNITMDKVVLRKWLKAGYVEKGTLFATEAGTPQGGIIS
;
A
#
# COMPACT_ATOMS: atom_id res chain seq x y z
N MET A 1 -22.95 18.53 -19.29
CA MET A 1 -23.27 17.39 -18.42
C MET A 1 -22.91 16.12 -19.19
N THR A 2 -21.84 15.44 -18.80
CA THR A 2 -21.24 14.34 -19.55
C THR A 2 -21.86 12.99 -19.14
N ALA A 3 -21.92 12.06 -20.09
CA ALA A 3 -22.60 10.75 -20.00
C ALA A 3 -22.18 9.84 -18.82
N SER A 4 -21.14 10.21 -18.07
CA SER A 4 -20.67 9.50 -16.87
C SER A 4 -21.59 9.69 -15.64
N GLU A 5 -22.41 10.74 -15.58
CA GLU A 5 -23.33 10.95 -14.45
C GLU A 5 -24.60 10.09 -14.53
N ILE A 6 -24.94 9.58 -15.71
CA ILE A 6 -26.19 8.83 -15.94
C ILE A 6 -26.05 7.36 -15.51
N SER A 7 -24.84 6.80 -15.49
CA SER A 7 -24.63 5.37 -15.21
C SER A 7 -24.70 4.98 -13.73
N VAL A 8 -24.64 5.94 -12.79
CA VAL A 8 -24.72 5.66 -11.34
C VAL A 8 -26.17 5.57 -10.84
N LYS A 9 -27.16 6.10 -11.58
CA LYS A 9 -28.58 6.04 -11.19
C LYS A 9 -29.22 4.65 -11.33
N THR A 10 -28.58 3.70 -12.00
CA THR A 10 -29.20 2.40 -12.35
C THR A 10 -28.89 1.25 -11.38
N LEU A 11 -28.29 1.52 -10.20
CA LEU A 11 -28.01 0.48 -9.20
C LEU A 11 -28.80 0.62 -7.89
N ILE A 12 -29.98 1.23 -7.94
CA ILE A 12 -30.97 1.15 -6.84
C ILE A 12 -32.07 0.16 -7.29
N SER A 13 -31.76 -1.14 -7.29
CA SER A 13 -32.73 -2.20 -7.63
C SER A 13 -33.25 -2.93 -6.38
N GLY A 14 -33.49 -2.19 -5.29
CA GLY A 14 -34.09 -2.70 -4.06
C GLY A 14 -35.06 -1.67 -3.48
N ALA A 15 -36.24 -2.11 -3.05
CA ALA A 15 -37.34 -1.27 -2.56
C ALA A 15 -37.08 -0.56 -1.20
N GLY A 16 -35.82 -0.47 -0.76
CA GLY A 16 -35.43 0.16 0.51
C GLY A 16 -34.57 1.41 0.30
N ALA A 17 -34.72 2.42 1.16
CA ALA A 17 -33.87 3.60 1.15
C ALA A 17 -32.38 3.22 1.34
N PRO A 18 -31.45 3.83 0.60
CA PRO A 18 -30.02 3.54 0.74
C PRO A 18 -29.55 3.90 2.15
N SER A 19 -28.69 3.06 2.72
CA SER A 19 -28.09 3.31 4.05
C SER A 19 -27.22 4.57 4.02
N HIS A 20 -27.06 5.24 5.18
CA HIS A 20 -26.18 6.40 5.29
C HIS A 20 -24.75 6.08 4.84
N GLU A 21 -24.23 4.90 5.21
CA GLU A 21 -22.90 4.45 4.82
C GLU A 21 -22.75 4.26 3.30
N GLU A 22 -23.82 3.87 2.61
CA GLU A 22 -23.84 3.71 1.16
C GLU A 22 -23.77 5.05 0.43
N LEU A 23 -24.58 6.02 0.88
CA LEU A 23 -24.57 7.38 0.33
C LEU A 23 -23.21 8.06 0.53
N VAL A 24 -22.58 7.87 1.70
CA VAL A 24 -21.26 8.42 2.01
C VAL A 24 -20.18 7.96 1.02
N TRP A 25 -20.24 6.72 0.53
CA TRP A 25 -19.28 6.24 -0.47
C TRP A 25 -19.62 6.72 -1.88
N LEU A 26 -20.89 6.65 -2.26
CA LEU A 26 -21.36 6.96 -3.61
C LEU A 26 -21.22 8.44 -3.94
N TRP A 27 -21.42 9.31 -2.95
CA TRP A 27 -21.35 10.77 -3.10
C TRP A 27 -20.09 11.38 -2.48
N ALA A 28 -19.07 10.56 -2.20
CA ALA A 28 -17.78 11.06 -1.76
C ALA A 28 -17.16 11.98 -2.83
N ASP A 29 -16.80 13.21 -2.44
CA ASP A 29 -16.00 14.09 -3.29
C ASP A 29 -14.54 13.59 -3.30
N TRP A 30 -14.25 12.70 -4.25
CA TRP A 30 -12.91 12.12 -4.40
C TRP A 30 -11.84 13.15 -4.74
N CYS A 31 -12.20 14.22 -5.47
CA CYS A 31 -11.27 15.29 -5.82
C CYS A 31 -10.84 16.05 -4.57
N HIS A 32 -11.78 16.39 -3.69
CA HIS A 32 -11.49 17.00 -2.41
C HIS A 32 -10.66 16.08 -1.50
N ILE A 33 -11.06 14.81 -1.37
CA ILE A 33 -10.33 13.81 -0.57
C ILE A 33 -8.87 13.68 -1.02
N GLU A 34 -8.63 13.56 -2.33
CA GLU A 34 -7.28 13.41 -2.89
C GLU A 34 -6.44 14.68 -2.69
N LYS A 35 -7.03 15.87 -2.87
CA LYS A 35 -6.36 17.16 -2.60
C LYS A 35 -5.93 17.30 -1.14
N ASP A 36 -6.79 16.91 -0.20
CA ASP A 36 -6.49 16.97 1.23
C ASP A 36 -5.35 16.04 1.63
N VAL A 37 -5.37 14.80 1.14
CA VAL A 37 -4.28 13.84 1.37
C VAL A 37 -2.98 14.38 0.76
N ARG A 38 -3.01 14.88 -0.48
CA ARG A 38 -1.84 15.43 -1.17
C ARG A 38 -1.27 16.64 -0.42
N ARG A 39 -2.11 17.51 0.14
CA ARG A 39 -1.67 18.65 0.96
C ARG A 39 -0.86 18.19 2.17
N LEU A 40 -1.30 17.14 2.86
CA LEU A 40 -0.54 16.56 3.98
C LEU A 40 0.75 15.89 3.51
N GLN A 41 0.72 15.17 2.39
CA GLN A 41 1.90 14.53 1.81
C GLN A 41 2.99 15.54 1.42
N VAL A 42 2.63 16.66 0.79
CA VAL A 42 3.58 17.75 0.47
C VAL A 42 4.20 18.33 1.74
N ARG A 43 3.42 18.51 2.81
CA ARG A 43 3.94 18.97 4.10
C ARG A 43 4.92 17.97 4.72
N ILE A 44 4.67 16.67 4.58
CA ILE A 44 5.58 15.61 5.04
C ILE A 44 6.88 15.65 4.24
N ALA A 45 6.81 15.77 2.91
CA ALA A 45 7.99 15.87 2.05
C ALA A 45 8.85 17.10 2.42
N LYS A 46 8.25 18.29 2.55
CA LYS A 46 8.95 19.51 3.00
C LYS A 46 9.61 19.33 4.36
N ALA A 47 8.89 18.80 5.35
CA ALA A 47 9.46 18.54 6.67
C ALA A 47 10.59 17.49 6.65
N THR A 48 10.56 16.56 5.69
CA THR A 48 11.62 15.57 5.47
C THR A 48 12.86 16.22 4.88
N GLN A 49 12.70 17.09 3.87
CA GLN A 49 13.81 17.88 3.29
C GLN A 49 14.49 18.77 4.34
N GLU A 50 13.71 19.35 5.24
CA GLU A 50 14.19 20.17 6.37
C GLU A 50 14.78 19.36 7.54
N GLY A 51 14.77 18.01 7.48
CA GLY A 51 15.25 17.15 8.58
C GLY A 51 14.41 17.20 9.87
N ARG A 52 13.20 17.77 9.83
CA ARG A 52 12.33 17.97 11.01
C ARG A 52 11.53 16.71 11.35
N TRP A 53 12.21 15.67 11.84
CA TRP A 53 11.62 14.35 12.11
C TRP A 53 10.46 14.34 13.11
N GLY A 54 10.46 15.23 14.11
CA GLY A 54 9.32 15.38 15.02
C GLY A 54 8.04 15.81 14.29
N LYS A 55 8.17 16.76 13.35
CA LYS A 55 7.09 17.25 12.50
C LYS A 55 6.64 16.19 11.50
N VAL A 56 7.56 15.45 10.89
CA VAL A 56 7.24 14.29 10.03
C VAL A 56 6.35 13.29 10.79
N LYS A 57 6.75 12.86 11.99
CA LYS A 57 5.98 11.94 12.82
C LYS A 57 4.60 12.50 13.23
N ALA A 58 4.50 13.82 13.46
CA ALA A 58 3.23 14.47 13.78
C ALA A 58 2.28 14.50 12.56
N LEU A 59 2.80 14.84 11.38
CA LEU A 59 2.03 14.89 10.14
C LEU A 59 1.59 13.50 9.67
N GLN A 60 2.45 12.49 9.80
CA GLN A 60 2.07 11.09 9.55
C GLN A 60 0.93 10.65 10.48
N ARG A 61 1.03 10.98 11.77
CA ARG A 61 -0.03 10.72 12.76
C ARG A 61 -1.35 11.43 12.45
N LEU A 62 -1.30 12.62 11.85
CA LEU A 62 -2.45 13.38 11.40
C LEU A 62 -3.07 12.73 10.16
N LEU A 63 -2.25 12.40 9.16
CA LEU A 63 -2.66 11.75 7.92
C LEU A 63 -3.34 10.41 8.20
N THR A 64 -2.72 9.52 8.98
CA THR A 64 -3.30 8.20 9.24
C THR A 64 -4.58 8.24 10.09
N ARG A 65 -4.85 9.34 10.81
CA ARG A 65 -6.10 9.53 11.55
C ARG A 65 -7.20 10.19 10.73
N SER A 66 -6.84 10.89 9.65
CA SER A 66 -7.76 11.62 8.78
C SER A 66 -8.79 10.70 8.13
N TYR A 67 -10.04 11.16 8.05
CA TYR A 67 -11.11 10.46 7.36
C TYR A 67 -10.83 10.34 5.86
N CYS A 68 -10.38 11.42 5.21
CA CYS A 68 -10.02 11.45 3.79
C CYS A 68 -8.97 10.38 3.45
N SER A 69 -7.91 10.27 4.26
CA SER A 69 -6.86 9.27 4.05
C SER A 69 -7.37 7.83 4.21
N LYS A 70 -8.29 7.59 5.16
CA LYS A 70 -8.91 6.26 5.35
C LYS A 70 -9.78 5.88 4.16
N MET A 71 -10.61 6.81 3.68
CA MET A 71 -11.44 6.62 2.48
C MET A 71 -10.58 6.30 1.27
N LEU A 72 -9.52 7.07 1.04
CA LEU A 72 -8.59 6.85 -0.08
C LEU A 72 -7.87 5.49 0.04
N ALA A 73 -7.46 5.10 1.26
CA ALA A 73 -6.85 3.80 1.51
C ALA A 73 -7.82 2.66 1.18
N VAL A 74 -9.10 2.77 1.56
CA VAL A 74 -10.14 1.80 1.22
C VAL A 74 -10.40 1.74 -0.28
N LYS A 75 -10.45 2.90 -0.96
CA LYS A 75 -10.66 2.99 -2.41
C LYS A 75 -9.57 2.21 -3.13
N ARG A 76 -8.31 2.44 -2.75
CA ARG A 76 -7.15 1.75 -3.33
C ARG A 76 -7.23 0.22 -3.20
N VAL A 77 -7.73 -0.32 -2.08
CA VAL A 77 -7.81 -1.78 -1.89
C VAL A 77 -9.04 -2.41 -2.52
N THR A 78 -10.08 -1.63 -2.76
CA THR A 78 -11.35 -2.12 -3.34
C THR A 78 -11.42 -1.95 -4.86
N GLU A 79 -10.51 -1.17 -5.45
CA GLU A 79 -10.42 -0.97 -6.90
C GLU A 79 -9.26 -1.74 -7.55
N ASN A 80 -8.34 -2.29 -6.75
CA ASN A 80 -7.21 -3.06 -7.27
C ASN A 80 -7.63 -4.41 -7.90
N ARG A 81 -6.71 -5.02 -8.66
CA ARG A 81 -6.93 -6.36 -9.27
C ARG A 81 -7.23 -7.46 -8.25
N GLY A 82 -6.68 -7.33 -7.03
CA GLY A 82 -6.87 -8.27 -5.92
C GLY A 82 -8.14 -8.05 -5.08
N LYS A 83 -9.07 -7.17 -5.49
CA LYS A 83 -10.25 -6.77 -4.70
C LYS A 83 -11.20 -7.93 -4.36
N ARG A 84 -11.21 -8.97 -5.20
CA ARG A 84 -12.05 -10.16 -5.03
C ARG A 84 -11.35 -11.28 -4.25
N THR A 85 -10.08 -11.11 -3.89
CA THR A 85 -9.31 -12.15 -3.23
C THR A 85 -9.36 -11.92 -1.72
N PRO A 86 -10.07 -12.74 -0.93
CA PRO A 86 -10.15 -12.57 0.51
C PRO A 86 -8.85 -13.01 1.22
N GLY A 87 -8.65 -12.47 2.42
CA GLY A 87 -7.63 -12.96 3.35
C GLY A 87 -8.08 -14.24 4.06
N ILE A 88 -7.54 -14.49 5.25
CA ILE A 88 -7.89 -15.68 6.04
C ILE A 88 -9.33 -15.62 6.59
N ASP A 89 -9.89 -14.41 6.74
CA ASP A 89 -11.23 -14.15 7.25
C ASP A 89 -12.36 -14.37 6.22
N GLY A 90 -12.01 -14.66 4.96
CA GLY A 90 -13.00 -14.85 3.88
C GLY A 90 -13.74 -13.57 3.46
N LYS A 91 -13.44 -12.40 4.03
CA LYS A 91 -14.22 -11.17 3.82
C LYS A 91 -13.71 -10.36 2.63
N ILE A 92 -14.66 -9.78 1.89
CA ILE A 92 -14.43 -8.78 0.83
C ILE A 92 -15.30 -7.54 1.07
N TRP A 93 -14.89 -6.40 0.52
CA TRP A 93 -15.66 -5.15 0.58
C TRP A 93 -16.22 -4.81 -0.81
N SER A 94 -17.24 -5.55 -1.24
CA SER A 94 -17.86 -5.40 -2.56
C SER A 94 -18.85 -4.24 -2.64
N THR A 95 -19.60 -3.97 -1.57
CA THR A 95 -20.67 -2.95 -1.54
C THR A 95 -20.16 -1.59 -1.05
N PRO A 96 -20.76 -0.46 -1.48
CA PRO A 96 -20.39 0.88 -1.00
C PRO A 96 -20.47 1.01 0.52
N ALA A 97 -21.54 0.49 1.14
CA ALA A 97 -21.70 0.47 2.60
C ALA A 97 -20.55 -0.28 3.31
N ALA A 98 -20.13 -1.45 2.77
CA ALA A 98 -19.01 -2.20 3.33
C ALA A 98 -17.69 -1.43 3.23
N LYS A 99 -17.49 -0.66 2.16
CA LYS A 99 -16.30 0.19 1.97
C LYS A 99 -16.27 1.34 2.98
N SER A 100 -17.37 2.09 3.10
CA SER A 100 -17.50 3.15 4.12
C SER A 100 -17.29 2.64 5.53
N LYS A 101 -17.93 1.52 5.88
CA LYS A 101 -17.73 0.87 7.18
C LYS A 101 -16.28 0.44 7.37
N GLY A 102 -15.66 -0.10 6.33
CA GLY A 102 -14.24 -0.44 6.29
C GLY A 102 -13.34 0.73 6.69
N ALA A 103 -13.59 1.93 6.15
CA ALA A 103 -12.82 3.13 6.48
C ALA A 103 -12.90 3.49 7.98
N LEU A 104 -14.08 3.33 8.58
CA LEU A 104 -14.30 3.57 10.01
C LEU A 104 -13.57 2.56 10.92
N THR A 105 -13.26 1.36 10.40
CA THR A 105 -12.50 0.33 11.14
C THR A 105 -11.00 0.60 11.22
N LEU A 106 -10.47 1.53 10.42
CA LEU A 106 -9.04 1.87 10.38
C LEU A 106 -8.63 2.73 11.58
N LYS A 107 -8.68 2.14 12.77
CA LYS A 107 -8.24 2.72 14.03
C LYS A 107 -6.91 2.11 14.45
N HIS A 108 -5.98 2.93 14.96
CA HIS A 108 -4.70 2.45 15.48
C HIS A 108 -4.82 1.74 16.83
N ARG A 109 -5.66 2.29 17.73
CA ARG A 109 -5.91 1.70 19.04
C ARG A 109 -6.67 0.38 18.87
N GLY A 110 -6.17 -0.69 19.49
CA GLY A 110 -6.76 -2.02 19.39
C GLY A 110 -6.56 -2.70 18.03
N TYR A 111 -5.72 -2.15 17.15
CA TYR A 111 -5.40 -2.83 15.89
C TYR A 111 -4.53 -4.06 16.13
N GLN A 112 -4.99 -5.21 15.66
CA GLN A 112 -4.25 -6.46 15.63
C GLN A 112 -4.39 -7.06 14.23
N PRO A 113 -3.28 -7.22 13.49
CA PRO A 113 -3.32 -7.82 12.16
C PRO A 113 -3.63 -9.30 12.28
N GLN A 114 -4.30 -9.84 11.27
CA GLN A 114 -4.49 -11.28 11.17
C GLN A 114 -3.33 -11.91 10.40
N PRO A 115 -3.07 -13.21 10.63
CA PRO A 115 -2.12 -13.97 9.81
C PRO A 115 -2.47 -13.93 8.33
N LEU A 116 -1.44 -13.92 7.48
CA LEU A 116 -1.65 -13.89 6.04
C LEU A 116 -2.10 -15.25 5.51
N ARG A 117 -3.02 -15.26 4.54
CA ARG A 117 -3.40 -16.50 3.85
C ARG A 117 -2.35 -16.85 2.79
N ARG A 118 -1.67 -17.98 2.95
CA ARG A 118 -0.63 -18.45 2.01
C ARG A 118 -1.27 -19.07 0.77
N ILE A 119 -0.86 -18.61 -0.41
CA ILE A 119 -1.15 -19.25 -1.69
C ILE A 119 0.12 -19.40 -2.52
N TYR A 120 0.11 -20.28 -3.51
CA TYR A 120 1.25 -20.51 -4.39
C TYR A 120 0.91 -20.12 -5.82
N ILE A 121 1.78 -19.31 -6.43
CA ILE A 121 1.70 -18.94 -7.84
C ILE A 121 2.80 -19.72 -8.58
N PRO A 122 2.48 -20.43 -9.68
CA PRO A 122 3.48 -21.11 -10.48
C PRO A 122 4.41 -20.10 -11.15
N LYS A 123 5.72 -20.35 -11.11
CA LYS A 123 6.71 -19.64 -11.93
C LYS A 123 6.88 -20.39 -13.26
N SER A 124 7.37 -19.68 -14.27
CA SER A 124 7.75 -20.25 -15.57
C SER A 124 8.78 -21.38 -15.47
N ASN A 125 9.61 -21.38 -14.41
CA ASN A 125 10.64 -22.40 -14.16
C ASN A 125 10.15 -23.61 -13.33
N GLY A 126 8.84 -23.80 -13.19
CA GLY A 126 8.24 -24.93 -12.44
C GLY A 126 8.26 -24.78 -10.91
N LYS A 127 9.03 -23.85 -10.35
CA LYS A 127 9.01 -23.54 -8.92
C LYS A 127 7.74 -22.76 -8.54
N LYS A 128 7.31 -22.85 -7.29
CA LYS A 128 6.16 -22.09 -6.78
C LYS A 128 6.63 -20.86 -6.00
N ARG A 129 6.07 -19.68 -6.30
CA ARG A 129 6.25 -18.46 -5.51
C ARG A 129 5.17 -18.41 -4.44
N PRO A 130 5.52 -18.39 -3.15
CA PRO A 130 4.53 -18.17 -2.13
C PRO A 130 4.06 -16.70 -2.12
N LEU A 131 2.76 -16.48 -1.96
CA LEU A 131 2.15 -15.17 -1.76
C LEU A 131 1.36 -15.20 -0.44
N GLY A 132 1.54 -14.19 0.39
CA GLY A 132 0.73 -13.96 1.57
C GLY A 132 -0.34 -12.93 1.27
N ILE A 133 -1.61 -13.31 1.37
CA ILE A 133 -2.75 -12.40 1.15
C ILE A 133 -3.28 -11.92 2.50
N PRO A 134 -3.15 -10.62 2.83
CA PRO A 134 -3.72 -10.08 4.04
C PRO A 134 -5.25 -9.90 3.93
N THR A 135 -5.91 -9.75 5.09
CA THR A 135 -7.34 -9.38 5.13
C THR A 135 -7.59 -8.02 4.47
N MET A 136 -8.84 -7.71 4.12
CA MET A 136 -9.19 -6.40 3.56
C MET A 136 -8.84 -5.26 4.52
N ARG A 137 -9.07 -5.46 5.82
CA ARG A 137 -8.71 -4.49 6.85
C ARG A 137 -7.20 -4.26 6.92
N ASP A 138 -6.42 -5.33 6.86
CA ASP A 138 -4.95 -5.24 6.93
C ASP A 138 -4.37 -4.60 5.67
N ARG A 139 -4.88 -4.96 4.48
CA ARG A 139 -4.53 -4.27 3.22
C ARG A 139 -4.86 -2.78 3.28
N ALA A 140 -6.02 -2.41 3.81
CA ALA A 140 -6.42 -1.02 3.95
C ALA A 140 -5.55 -0.27 4.95
N MET A 141 -5.16 -0.90 6.07
CA MET A 141 -4.21 -0.31 7.02
C MET A 141 -2.81 -0.15 6.41
N GLN A 142 -2.35 -1.12 5.63
CA GLN A 142 -1.09 -1.02 4.87
C GLN A 142 -1.14 0.11 3.84
N SER A 143 -2.24 0.20 3.08
CA SER A 143 -2.49 1.29 2.12
C SER A 143 -2.49 2.67 2.80
N LEU A 144 -3.09 2.78 3.98
CA LEU A 144 -3.12 4.01 4.78
C LEU A 144 -1.72 4.45 5.23
N TRP A 145 -0.89 3.53 5.72
CA TRP A 145 0.48 3.84 6.10
C TRP A 145 1.39 4.08 4.89
N LYS A 146 1.11 3.45 3.75
CA LYS A 146 1.80 3.73 2.48
C LYS A 146 1.65 5.22 2.11
N LEU A 147 0.43 5.77 2.17
CA LEU A 147 0.20 7.21 1.95
C LEU A 147 1.06 8.10 2.86
N ALA A 148 1.34 7.66 4.09
CA ALA A 148 2.16 8.40 5.06
C ALA A 148 3.68 8.23 4.86
N LEU A 149 4.11 7.13 4.24
CA LEU A 149 5.52 6.79 4.02
C LEU A 149 6.03 7.24 2.66
N GLU A 150 5.19 7.22 1.62
CA GLU A 150 5.55 7.64 0.26
C GLU A 150 6.26 9.00 0.21
N PRO A 151 5.81 10.08 0.88
CA PRO A 151 6.48 11.37 0.78
C PRO A 151 7.88 11.36 1.40
N VAL A 152 8.10 10.53 2.43
CA VAL A 152 9.42 10.36 3.05
C VAL A 152 10.32 9.54 2.13
N ALA A 153 9.79 8.44 1.58
CA ALA A 153 10.52 7.57 0.66
C ALA A 153 10.95 8.35 -0.59
N GLU A 154 10.03 9.10 -1.23
CA GLU A 154 10.36 9.86 -2.43
C GLU A 154 11.36 10.99 -2.19
N THR A 155 11.34 11.59 -1.01
CA THR A 155 12.31 12.64 -0.65
C THR A 155 13.73 12.07 -0.44
N ARG A 156 13.85 10.82 0.02
CA ARG A 156 15.14 10.21 0.40
C ARG A 156 15.67 9.21 -0.63
N ALA A 157 14.82 8.73 -1.53
CA ALA A 157 15.19 7.71 -2.51
C ALA A 157 16.20 8.26 -3.52
N ASP A 158 17.05 7.36 -4.00
CA ASP A 158 18.06 7.68 -4.99
C ASP A 158 17.43 8.19 -6.31
N PRO A 159 17.96 9.25 -6.93
CA PRO A 159 17.47 9.76 -8.21
C PRO A 159 17.50 8.74 -9.36
N ASN A 160 18.34 7.71 -9.28
CA ASN A 160 18.50 6.62 -10.26
C ASN A 160 17.80 5.32 -9.84
N SER A 161 16.96 5.37 -8.79
CA SER A 161 16.07 4.27 -8.43
C SER A 161 14.71 4.43 -9.11
N TYR A 162 14.31 3.47 -9.95
CA TYR A 162 13.08 3.56 -10.76
C TYR A 162 11.97 2.60 -10.32
N GLY A 163 12.29 1.53 -9.58
CA GLY A 163 11.34 0.49 -9.22
C GLY A 163 10.31 0.94 -8.18
N PHE A 164 9.03 0.61 -8.42
CA PHE A 164 7.91 0.75 -7.46
C PHE A 164 7.63 2.17 -6.94
N ARG A 165 8.11 3.19 -7.67
CA ARG A 165 7.91 4.61 -7.31
C ARG A 165 6.80 5.25 -8.14
N PRO A 166 6.02 6.19 -7.57
CA PRO A 166 5.05 6.95 -8.34
C PRO A 166 5.76 7.78 -9.42
N GLU A 167 5.10 7.95 -10.57
CA GLU A 167 5.59 8.74 -11.71
C GLU A 167 6.97 8.31 -12.25
N ARG A 168 7.36 7.05 -12.03
CA ARG A 168 8.56 6.44 -12.61
C ARG A 168 8.21 5.10 -13.27
N SER A 169 8.85 4.82 -14.39
CA SER A 169 8.59 3.67 -15.23
C SER A 169 9.89 2.98 -15.64
N THR A 170 9.76 1.78 -16.23
CA THR A 170 10.90 1.08 -16.84
C THR A 170 11.46 1.83 -18.05
N ALA A 171 10.66 2.65 -18.72
CA ALA A 171 11.12 3.48 -19.83
C ALA A 171 12.12 4.55 -19.36
N ASP A 172 11.91 5.13 -18.17
CA ASP A 172 12.84 6.10 -17.59
C ASP A 172 14.19 5.47 -17.27
N ALA A 173 14.20 4.22 -16.79
CA ALA A 173 15.42 3.45 -16.55
C ALA A 173 16.17 3.16 -17.86
N ILE A 174 15.45 2.78 -18.92
CA ILE A 174 16.03 2.55 -20.25
C ILE A 174 16.63 3.84 -20.81
N ALA A 175 15.92 4.97 -20.70
CA ALA A 175 16.40 6.28 -21.13
C ALA A 175 17.67 6.69 -20.36
N HIS A 176 17.72 6.44 -19.06
CA HIS A 176 18.91 6.68 -18.26
C HIS A 176 20.09 5.81 -18.72
N CYS A 177 19.88 4.50 -18.96
CA CYS A 177 20.91 3.63 -19.52
C CYS A 177 21.41 4.13 -20.88
N PHE A 178 20.51 4.56 -21.76
CA PHE A 178 20.88 5.13 -23.07
C PHE A 178 21.78 6.37 -22.89
N ASN A 179 21.37 7.32 -22.04
CA ASN A 179 22.15 8.53 -21.80
C ASN A 179 23.53 8.26 -21.20
N ALA A 180 23.64 7.21 -20.37
CA ALA A 180 24.89 6.82 -19.73
C ALA A 180 25.83 6.03 -20.65
N LEU A 181 25.30 5.27 -21.61
CA LEU A 181 26.06 4.27 -22.39
C LEU A 181 26.19 4.60 -23.90
N ALA A 182 25.41 5.53 -24.45
CA ALA A 182 25.36 5.76 -25.89
C ALA A 182 26.56 6.54 -26.47
N LYS A 183 27.34 7.24 -25.64
CA LYS A 183 28.49 8.05 -26.12
C LYS A 183 29.70 7.16 -26.39
N ARG A 184 30.53 7.53 -27.37
CA ARG A 184 31.79 6.81 -27.68
C ARG A 184 32.78 6.75 -26.50
N THR A 185 32.68 7.67 -25.56
CA THR A 185 33.51 7.73 -24.34
C THR A 185 32.89 7.01 -23.15
N SER A 186 31.74 6.34 -23.32
CA SER A 186 31.04 5.64 -22.23
C SER A 186 31.78 4.36 -21.84
N ALA A 187 31.50 3.88 -20.62
CA ALA A 187 32.01 2.60 -20.16
C ALA A 187 31.52 1.45 -21.08
N THR A 188 32.44 0.53 -21.40
CA THR A 188 32.18 -0.62 -22.28
C THR A 188 31.73 -1.87 -21.52
N TRP A 189 31.83 -1.85 -20.19
CA TRP A 189 31.50 -2.98 -19.32
C TRP A 189 30.40 -2.60 -18.33
N VAL A 190 29.45 -3.51 -18.14
CA VAL A 190 28.36 -3.39 -17.17
C VAL A 190 28.42 -4.56 -16.19
N LEU A 191 28.31 -4.26 -14.90
CA LEU A 191 28.17 -5.28 -13.87
C LEU A 191 26.69 -5.57 -13.65
N GLU A 192 26.26 -6.78 -14.02
CA GLU A 192 24.92 -7.28 -13.70
C GLU A 192 24.90 -7.92 -12.30
N GLY A 193 23.94 -7.51 -11.47
CA GLY A 193 23.75 -8.06 -10.13
C GLY A 193 22.29 -8.13 -9.75
N ASP A 194 21.90 -9.19 -9.05
CA ASP A 194 20.57 -9.38 -8.47
C ASP A 194 20.68 -9.79 -6.99
N ILE A 195 19.69 -9.42 -6.18
CA ILE A 195 19.65 -9.70 -4.75
C ILE A 195 18.86 -10.99 -4.52
N ARG A 196 19.59 -12.04 -4.12
CA ARG A 196 18.97 -13.33 -3.78
C ARG A 196 18.02 -13.19 -2.59
N GLY A 197 16.74 -13.48 -2.82
CA GLY A 197 15.73 -13.55 -1.76
C GLY A 197 15.48 -12.19 -1.09
N CYS A 198 15.48 -11.09 -1.86
CA CYS A 198 15.33 -9.73 -1.34
C CYS A 198 14.20 -9.58 -0.31
N PHE A 199 12.99 -10.06 -0.61
CA PHE A 199 11.85 -9.98 0.33
C PHE A 199 11.93 -10.98 1.49
N ASP A 200 12.61 -12.11 1.31
CA ASP A 200 12.61 -13.22 2.27
C ASP A 200 13.66 -13.00 3.38
N ASN A 201 14.70 -12.21 3.11
CA ASN A 201 15.88 -12.08 3.98
C ASN A 201 16.02 -10.71 4.67
N ILE A 202 15.05 -9.81 4.55
CA ILE A 202 15.12 -8.49 5.22
C ILE A 202 15.04 -8.66 6.74
N SER A 203 16.02 -8.10 7.45
CA SER A 203 16.05 -8.08 8.92
C SER A 203 14.94 -7.23 9.50
N HIS A 204 14.12 -7.83 10.38
CA HIS A 204 13.04 -7.12 11.09
C HIS A 204 13.58 -6.02 12.00
N ASP A 205 14.69 -6.25 12.68
CA ASP A 205 15.31 -5.25 13.56
C ASP A 205 15.80 -4.05 12.78
N TRP A 206 16.36 -4.26 11.59
CA TRP A 206 16.78 -3.17 10.73
C TRP A 206 15.57 -2.32 10.29
N LEU A 207 14.46 -2.95 9.87
CA LEU A 207 13.22 -2.23 9.51
C LEU A 207 12.66 -1.44 10.69
N LEU A 208 12.61 -2.08 11.87
CA LEU A 208 12.12 -1.47 13.10
C LEU A 208 13.00 -0.30 13.57
N ARG A 209 14.29 -0.27 13.25
CA ARG A 209 15.15 0.88 13.54
C ARG A 209 14.96 1.99 12.51
N ASN A 210 14.98 1.65 11.21
CA ASN A 210 15.16 2.63 10.14
C ASN A 210 13.87 3.20 9.52
N ILE A 211 12.73 2.49 9.56
CA ILE A 211 11.49 2.98 8.92
C ILE A 211 10.79 4.02 9.79
N THR A 212 10.53 5.20 9.25
CA THR A 212 9.83 6.29 9.96
C THR A 212 8.32 6.08 9.97
N MET A 213 7.83 5.14 10.77
CA MET A 213 6.41 4.90 11.06
C MET A 213 6.20 4.46 12.52
N ASP A 214 4.94 4.22 12.89
CA ASP A 214 4.61 3.60 14.18
C ASP A 214 5.22 2.19 14.29
N LYS A 215 6.17 2.04 15.21
CA LYS A 215 6.93 0.80 15.42
C LYS A 215 6.08 -0.32 15.98
N VAL A 216 5.00 -0.01 16.70
CA VAL A 216 4.06 -1.01 17.23
C VAL A 216 3.29 -1.64 16.09
N VAL A 217 2.79 -0.82 15.15
CA VAL A 217 2.08 -1.32 13.97
C VAL A 217 3.02 -2.13 13.08
N LEU A 218 4.23 -1.62 12.81
CA LEU A 218 5.21 -2.33 11.99
C LEU A 218 5.59 -3.69 12.61
N ARG A 219 5.88 -3.73 13.91
CA ARG A 219 6.22 -4.97 14.62
C ARG A 219 5.09 -6.00 14.54
N LYS A 220 3.84 -5.55 14.70
CA LYS A 220 2.66 -6.41 14.58
C LYS A 220 2.54 -7.02 13.19
N TRP A 221 2.83 -6.26 12.12
CA TRP A 221 2.82 -6.80 10.76
C TRP A 221 3.92 -7.82 10.50
N LEU A 222 5.14 -7.50 10.92
CA LEU A 222 6.29 -8.39 10.74
C LEU A 222 6.11 -9.73 11.49
N LYS A 223 5.44 -9.70 12.65
CA LYS A 223 5.16 -10.89 13.47
C LYS A 223 3.78 -11.52 13.25
N ALA A 224 2.99 -11.07 12.26
CA ALA A 224 1.63 -11.57 12.05
C ALA A 224 1.59 -13.05 11.62
N GLY A 225 2.70 -13.58 11.08
CA GLY A 225 2.78 -14.95 10.59
C GLY A 225 1.93 -15.18 9.35
N TYR A 226 1.82 -16.44 8.94
CA TYR A 226 0.95 -16.86 7.84
C TYR A 226 0.29 -18.19 8.14
N VAL A 227 -0.90 -18.40 7.59
CA VAL A 227 -1.62 -19.66 7.66
C VAL A 227 -1.47 -20.42 6.35
N GLU A 228 -1.03 -21.66 6.45
CA GLU A 228 -0.91 -22.60 5.35
C GLU A 228 -1.54 -23.94 5.74
N LYS A 229 -2.47 -24.44 4.92
CA LYS A 229 -3.20 -25.69 5.16
C LYS A 229 -3.79 -25.81 6.59
N GLY A 230 -4.32 -24.69 7.11
CA GLY A 230 -4.93 -24.63 8.44
C GLY A 230 -3.96 -24.51 9.61
N THR A 231 -2.64 -24.54 9.36
CA THR A 231 -1.62 -24.39 10.40
C THR A 231 -1.04 -22.98 10.38
N LEU A 232 -0.85 -22.39 11.56
CA LEU A 232 -0.22 -21.07 11.73
C LEU A 232 1.31 -21.22 11.81
N PHE A 233 2.02 -20.50 10.96
CA PHE A 233 3.48 -20.42 10.94
C PHE A 233 3.94 -19.02 11.32
N ALA A 234 5.02 -18.94 12.11
CA ALA A 234 5.67 -17.68 12.43
C ALA A 234 6.49 -17.16 11.22
N THR A 235 6.63 -15.84 11.13
CA THR A 235 7.52 -15.19 10.17
C THR A 235 8.75 -14.69 10.93
N GLU A 236 9.89 -15.34 10.74
CA GLU A 236 11.13 -15.00 11.45
C GLU A 236 11.99 -13.94 10.73
N ALA A 237 11.88 -13.89 9.39
CA ALA A 237 12.59 -12.93 8.56
C ALA A 237 11.75 -12.52 7.33
N GLY A 238 12.14 -11.41 6.72
CA GLY A 238 11.55 -10.94 5.48
C GLY A 238 10.22 -10.21 5.65
N THR A 239 9.67 -9.76 4.52
CA THR A 239 8.36 -9.14 4.42
C THR A 239 7.45 -10.00 3.54
N PRO A 240 6.17 -10.16 3.92
CA PRO A 240 5.27 -11.00 3.15
C PRO A 240 5.02 -10.44 1.75
N GLN A 241 5.35 -11.23 0.74
CA GLN A 241 5.02 -10.92 -0.65
C GLN A 241 3.49 -10.90 -0.83
N GLY A 242 2.94 -9.74 -1.17
CA GLY A 242 1.48 -9.53 -1.30
C GLY A 242 0.91 -8.43 -0.40
N GLY A 243 1.71 -7.90 0.52
CA GLY A 243 1.39 -6.64 1.21
C GLY A 243 1.48 -5.44 0.27
N ILE A 244 0.58 -4.47 0.41
CA ILE A 244 0.58 -3.24 -0.44
C ILE A 244 1.76 -2.31 -0.09
N ILE A 245 2.21 -2.41 1.16
CA ILE A 245 3.29 -1.61 1.74
C ILE A 245 4.66 -2.31 1.66
N SER A 246 4.68 -3.58 1.25
CA SER A 246 5.88 -4.40 1.15
C SER A 246 6.70 -4.06 -0.08
#